data_AF-A0A1Z2R316-F1
#
_entry.id   AF-A0A1Z2R316-F1
#
_cell.length_a   1.000
_cell.length_b   1.000
_cell.length_c   1.000
_cell.angle_alpha   90.00
_cell.angle_beta   90.00
_cell.angle_gamma   90.00
#
_symmetry.space_group_name_H-M   'P 1'
#
loop_
_entity.id
_entity.type
_entity.pdbx_description
1 polymer ?
#
loop_
_entity_poly.entity_id
_entity_poly.type
_entity_poly.pdbx_seq_one_letter_code
_entity_poly.pdbx_strand_id
1 'polypeptide(L)'
;MSFTDYPLDSEVFRLFWNLKLHSFFARLALRYLLTWGLETNSLSHRIALTYLLNKRIQTNSLFDRLALTYVLNRGLETNSVFDRLARAYLVNRGLETNSVFDTIARAFMHLLKRGPQTRNLFDKMALMYLVKRCDEAVHKGLSVRGFADVFDLAQVEGINLIDRNLQRISKTPLTWQTAKIAVACRSIEAFHQENTDEFGYTTDEFRYTAELGYWTGALERLRQLEKEENSESD
;
A
#
# COMPACT_ATOMS: atom_id res chain seq x y z
N MET A 1 1.67 28.40 -8.18
CA MET A 1 1.46 28.14 -9.63
C MET A 1 -0.03 28.32 -9.91
N SER A 2 -0.45 29.33 -10.67
CA SER A 2 -1.87 29.55 -11.01
C SER A 2 -2.23 28.77 -12.28
N PHE A 3 -3.00 27.70 -12.13
CA PHE A 3 -3.41 26.80 -13.22
C PHE A 3 -4.63 27.29 -14.01
N THR A 4 -4.94 28.58 -14.00
CA THR A 4 -6.24 29.11 -14.47
C THR A 4 -6.43 29.11 -15.98
N ASP A 5 -5.37 28.90 -16.77
CA ASP A 5 -5.43 29.12 -18.23
C ASP A 5 -5.33 27.84 -19.06
N TYR A 6 -5.20 26.66 -18.43
CA TYR A 6 -5.22 25.38 -19.15
C TYR A 6 -6.58 24.70 -18.98
N PRO A 7 -7.25 24.27 -20.08
CA PRO A 7 -8.39 23.38 -19.94
C PRO A 7 -7.89 22.09 -19.28
N LEU A 8 -8.46 21.74 -18.13
CA LEU A 8 -8.15 20.52 -17.39
C LEU A 8 -9.43 19.70 -17.24
N ASP A 9 -9.30 18.38 -17.36
CA ASP A 9 -10.37 17.47 -16.98
C ASP A 9 -10.50 17.43 -15.45
N SER A 10 -11.58 17.99 -14.93
CA SER A 10 -11.76 18.13 -13.48
C SER A 10 -11.79 16.80 -12.73
N GLU A 11 -12.22 15.72 -13.39
CA GLU A 11 -12.36 14.40 -12.77
C GLU A 11 -11.00 13.71 -12.63
N VAL A 12 -10.22 13.72 -13.72
CA VAL A 12 -8.85 13.18 -13.75
C VAL A 12 -7.92 14.00 -12.86
N PHE A 13 -8.04 15.33 -12.87
CA PHE A 13 -7.25 16.16 -11.98
C PHE A 13 -7.52 15.82 -10.52
N ARG A 14 -8.80 15.74 -10.11
CA ARG A 14 -9.18 15.38 -8.74
C ARG A 14 -8.75 13.97 -8.35
N LEU A 15 -8.77 13.02 -9.28
CA LEU A 15 -8.34 11.64 -9.05
C LEU A 15 -6.91 11.59 -8.50
N PHE A 16 -5.98 12.29 -9.15
CA PHE A 16 -4.57 12.29 -8.76
C PHE A 16 -4.27 13.30 -7.65
N TRP A 17 -4.83 14.51 -7.73
CA TRP A 17 -4.56 15.59 -6.78
C TRP A 17 -5.01 15.25 -5.35
N ASN A 18 -6.18 14.61 -5.22
CA ASN A 18 -6.74 14.26 -3.91
C ASN A 18 -6.36 12.84 -3.45
N LEU A 19 -5.48 12.14 -4.18
CA LEU A 19 -5.13 10.77 -3.87
C LEU A 19 -4.35 10.71 -2.55
N LYS A 20 -4.96 10.09 -1.53
CA LYS A 20 -4.29 9.85 -0.25
C LYS A 20 -3.57 8.50 -0.26
N LEU A 21 -2.27 8.51 -0.02
CA LEU A 21 -1.42 7.30 -0.02
C LEU A 21 -1.53 6.43 1.24
N HIS A 22 -2.49 6.68 2.14
CA HIS A 22 -2.64 5.89 3.38
C HIS A 22 -2.75 4.38 3.16
N SER A 23 -3.43 3.96 2.08
CA SER A 23 -3.55 2.53 1.77
C SER A 23 -2.21 1.94 1.34
N PHE A 24 -1.45 2.70 0.55
CA PHE A 24 -0.11 2.33 0.11
C PHE A 24 0.84 2.25 1.31
N PHE A 25 0.89 3.27 2.17
CA PHE A 25 1.74 3.24 3.37
C PHE A 25 1.39 2.10 4.33
N ALA A 26 0.11 1.82 4.55
CA ALA A 26 -0.30 0.68 5.39
C ALA A 26 0.15 -0.66 4.80
N ARG A 27 0.05 -0.81 3.48
CA ARG A 27 0.52 -1.99 2.76
C ARG A 27 2.04 -2.13 2.85
N LEU A 28 2.76 -1.03 2.65
CA LEU A 28 4.22 -0.99 2.71
C LEU A 28 4.72 -1.31 4.13
N ALA A 29 4.17 -0.68 5.17
CA ALA A 29 4.50 -0.97 6.56
C ALA A 29 4.22 -2.45 6.92
N LEU A 30 3.09 -3.00 6.47
CA LEU A 30 2.77 -4.41 6.69
C LEU A 30 3.74 -5.34 5.94
N ARG A 31 4.18 -4.97 4.74
CA ARG A 31 5.20 -5.72 3.98
C ARG A 31 6.54 -5.75 4.73
N TYR A 32 6.98 -4.60 5.26
CA TYR A 32 8.18 -4.54 6.09
C TYR A 32 8.02 -5.37 7.35
N LEU A 33 6.86 -5.29 8.02
CA LEU A 33 6.56 -6.11 9.20
C LEU A 33 6.70 -7.61 8.92
N LEU A 34 6.15 -8.10 7.81
CA LEU A 34 6.21 -9.52 7.46
C LEU A 34 7.62 -9.96 7.03
N THR A 35 8.39 -9.08 6.41
CA THR A 35 9.71 -9.40 5.87
C THR A 35 10.81 -9.30 6.93
N TRP A 36 10.74 -8.25 7.77
CA TRP A 36 11.81 -7.87 8.68
C TRP A 36 11.43 -7.98 10.16
N GLY A 37 10.16 -8.20 10.49
CA GLY A 37 9.68 -8.31 11.87
C GLY A 37 10.46 -9.36 12.67
N LEU A 38 10.97 -8.95 13.83
CA LEU A 38 11.78 -9.80 14.71
C LEU A 38 10.98 -10.97 15.32
N GLU A 39 9.65 -10.82 15.39
CA GLU A 39 8.75 -11.75 16.07
C GLU A 39 7.61 -12.24 15.15
N THR A 40 7.89 -12.58 13.90
CA THR A 40 6.86 -13.10 12.97
C THR A 40 6.14 -14.36 13.51
N ASN A 41 6.77 -15.08 14.46
CA ASN A 41 6.22 -16.27 15.11
C ASN A 41 5.71 -16.06 16.55
N SER A 42 5.71 -14.83 17.10
CA SER A 42 5.18 -14.64 18.46
C SER A 42 3.66 -14.75 18.50
N LEU A 43 3.14 -15.25 19.62
CA LEU A 43 1.69 -15.39 19.85
C LEU A 43 0.99 -14.03 19.71
N SER A 44 1.58 -12.96 20.25
CA SER A 44 1.06 -11.60 20.17
C SER A 44 0.96 -11.12 18.72
N HIS A 45 1.96 -11.42 17.89
CA HIS A 45 1.99 -11.06 16.48
C HIS A 45 0.84 -11.72 15.71
N ARG A 46 0.71 -13.04 15.92
CA ARG A 46 -0.36 -13.86 15.35
C ARG A 46 -1.74 -13.39 15.76
N ILE A 47 -1.92 -13.05 17.04
CA ILE A 47 -3.17 -12.50 17.57
C ILE A 47 -3.49 -11.16 16.91
N ALA A 48 -2.53 -10.24 16.80
CA ALA A 48 -2.74 -8.92 16.22
C ALA A 48 -3.14 -9.00 14.73
N LEU A 49 -2.45 -9.82 13.95
CA LEU A 49 -2.78 -10.02 12.53
C LEU A 49 -4.10 -10.77 12.34
N THR A 50 -4.40 -11.76 13.18
CA THR A 50 -5.69 -12.47 13.18
C THR A 50 -6.84 -11.52 13.56
N TYR A 51 -6.60 -10.59 14.48
CA TYR A 51 -7.57 -9.56 14.86
C TYR A 51 -7.90 -8.65 13.68
N LEU A 52 -6.89 -8.15 12.96
CA LEU A 52 -7.08 -7.35 11.74
C LEU A 52 -7.92 -8.09 10.71
N LEU A 53 -7.52 -9.34 10.44
CA LEU A 53 -8.15 -10.21 9.47
C LEU A 53 -9.63 -10.41 9.80
N ASN A 54 -9.95 -10.82 11.03
CA ASN A 54 -11.33 -11.03 11.46
C ASN A 54 -12.19 -9.77 11.46
N LYS A 55 -11.60 -8.60 11.70
CA LYS A 55 -12.32 -7.32 11.69
C LYS A 55 -12.75 -6.88 10.29
N ARG A 56 -11.98 -7.22 9.25
CA ARG A 56 -12.28 -6.85 7.86
C ARG A 56 -13.02 -7.92 7.08
N ILE A 57 -12.87 -9.19 7.46
CA ILE A 57 -13.64 -10.29 6.87
C ILE A 57 -15.12 -10.06 7.19
N GLN A 58 -15.87 -9.63 6.17
CA GLN A 58 -17.34 -9.57 6.18
C GLN A 58 -17.97 -10.93 5.84
N THR A 59 -17.19 -12.00 5.68
CA THR A 59 -17.75 -13.33 5.43
C THR A 59 -18.35 -13.87 6.73
N ASN A 60 -19.64 -14.22 6.71
CA ASN A 60 -20.30 -14.93 7.82
C ASN A 60 -19.83 -16.40 7.97
N SER A 61 -18.96 -16.88 7.06
CA SER A 61 -18.44 -18.24 7.05
C SER A 61 -17.35 -18.42 8.11
N LEU A 62 -17.65 -19.27 9.12
CA LEU A 62 -16.66 -19.71 10.11
C LEU A 62 -15.48 -20.44 9.46
N PHE A 63 -15.73 -21.19 8.39
CA PHE A 63 -14.69 -21.92 7.65
C PHE A 63 -13.70 -20.99 6.95
N ASP A 64 -14.15 -19.84 6.43
CA ASP A 64 -13.27 -18.85 5.79
C ASP A 64 -12.34 -18.23 6.84
N ARG A 65 -12.90 -17.89 8.01
CA ARG A 65 -12.11 -17.37 9.14
C ARG A 65 -11.09 -18.38 9.65
N LEU A 66 -11.47 -19.65 9.77
CA LEU A 66 -10.57 -20.71 10.21
C LEU A 66 -9.46 -20.96 9.19
N ALA A 67 -9.80 -21.08 7.90
CA ALA A 67 -8.81 -21.31 6.84
C ALA A 67 -7.81 -20.14 6.72
N LEU A 68 -8.29 -18.90 6.82
CA LEU A 68 -7.43 -17.71 6.78
C LEU A 68 -6.54 -17.59 8.03
N THR A 69 -7.10 -17.86 9.21
CA THR A 69 -6.33 -17.86 10.47
C THR A 69 -5.28 -18.97 10.48
N TYR A 70 -5.61 -20.14 9.91
CA TYR A 70 -4.70 -21.27 9.79
C TYR A 70 -3.50 -20.94 8.90
N VAL A 71 -3.74 -20.40 7.69
CA VAL A 71 -2.66 -19.97 6.77
C VAL A 71 -1.80 -18.89 7.40
N LEU A 72 -2.41 -17.95 8.13
CA LEU A 72 -1.70 -16.86 8.79
C LEU A 72 -0.82 -17.32 9.96
N ASN A 73 -1.24 -18.35 10.71
CA ASN A 73 -0.53 -18.82 11.89
C ASN A 73 0.55 -19.87 11.61
N ARG A 74 0.47 -20.61 10.50
CA ARG A 74 1.42 -21.69 10.20
C ARG A 74 2.54 -21.31 9.23
N GLY A 75 2.38 -20.20 8.50
CA GLY A 75 3.28 -19.83 7.42
C GLY A 75 3.10 -20.74 6.19
N LEU A 76 3.59 -20.27 5.04
CA LEU A 76 3.36 -20.90 3.74
C LEU A 76 4.32 -22.08 3.42
N GLU A 77 5.19 -22.48 4.35
CA GLU A 77 6.32 -23.38 4.03
C GLU A 77 6.13 -24.84 4.46
N THR A 78 5.01 -25.21 5.07
CA THR A 78 4.76 -26.59 5.48
C THR A 78 3.90 -27.35 4.46
N ASN A 79 4.42 -28.50 4.01
CA ASN A 79 3.80 -29.40 3.03
C ASN A 79 2.80 -30.37 3.69
N SER A 80 2.01 -29.92 4.69
CA SER A 80 1.03 -30.80 5.30
C SER A 80 -0.24 -30.92 4.44
N VAL A 81 -0.94 -32.05 4.57
CA VAL A 81 -2.23 -32.28 3.90
C VAL A 81 -3.23 -31.18 4.24
N PHE A 82 -3.22 -30.70 5.49
CA PHE A 82 -4.08 -29.60 5.93
C PHE A 82 -3.71 -28.25 5.29
N ASP A 83 -2.43 -27.99 5.01
CA ASP A 83 -2.01 -26.77 4.29
C ASP A 83 -2.50 -26.80 2.84
N ARG A 84 -2.42 -27.96 2.18
CA ARG A 84 -2.96 -28.14 0.81
C ARG A 84 -4.47 -27.97 0.80
N LEU A 85 -5.18 -28.53 1.77
CA LEU A 85 -6.64 -28.39 1.90
C LEU A 85 -7.06 -26.96 2.20
N ALA A 86 -6.38 -26.28 3.12
CA ALA A 86 -6.66 -24.87 3.45
C ALA A 86 -6.42 -23.97 2.24
N ARG A 87 -5.33 -24.16 1.51
CA ARG A 87 -5.05 -23.41 0.27
C ARG A 87 -6.06 -23.70 -0.82
N ALA A 88 -6.38 -24.97 -1.08
CA ALA A 88 -7.37 -25.35 -2.09
C ALA A 88 -8.75 -24.77 -1.75
N TYR A 89 -9.14 -24.80 -0.47
CA TYR A 89 -10.36 -24.17 0.01
C TYR A 89 -10.36 -22.65 -0.25
N LEU A 90 -9.28 -21.96 0.11
CA LEU A 90 -9.15 -20.51 -0.09
C LEU A 90 -9.13 -20.13 -1.57
N VAL A 91 -8.41 -20.85 -2.42
CA VAL A 91 -8.38 -20.64 -3.88
C VAL A 91 -9.78 -20.84 -4.47
N ASN A 92 -10.48 -21.93 -4.11
CA ASN A 92 -11.84 -22.17 -4.57
C ASN A 92 -12.84 -21.10 -4.11
N ARG A 93 -12.56 -20.42 -3.00
CA ARG A 93 -13.35 -19.29 -2.48
C ARG A 93 -12.94 -17.93 -3.08
N GLY A 94 -11.89 -17.86 -3.89
CA GLY A 94 -11.30 -16.60 -4.37
C GLY A 94 -10.59 -15.79 -3.28
N LEU A 95 -10.21 -16.45 -2.19
CA LEU A 95 -9.53 -15.86 -1.02
C LEU A 95 -8.01 -16.14 -1.07
N GLU A 96 -7.39 -15.88 -2.22
CA GLU A 96 -5.96 -16.11 -2.43
C GLU A 96 -5.08 -15.27 -1.48
N THR A 97 -3.84 -15.68 -1.26
CA THR A 97 -2.88 -15.03 -0.33
C THR A 97 -2.77 -13.51 -0.52
N ASN A 98 -2.78 -13.04 -1.78
CA ASN A 98 -2.74 -11.61 -2.10
C ASN A 98 -4.00 -10.87 -1.61
N SER A 99 -5.17 -11.52 -1.69
CA SER A 99 -6.43 -11.00 -1.15
C SER A 99 -6.41 -10.93 0.38
N VAL A 100 -5.73 -11.87 1.05
CA VAL A 100 -5.58 -11.90 2.51
C VAL A 100 -4.71 -10.74 2.98
N PHE A 101 -3.54 -10.58 2.37
CA PHE A 101 -2.63 -9.48 2.66
C PHE A 101 -3.32 -8.12 2.44
N ASP A 102 -4.02 -7.94 1.32
CA ASP A 102 -4.78 -6.71 1.05
C ASP A 102 -5.90 -6.48 2.07
N THR A 103 -6.55 -7.55 2.54
CA THR A 103 -7.58 -7.46 3.56
C THR A 103 -7.00 -6.99 4.90
N ILE A 104 -5.84 -7.53 5.29
CA ILE A 104 -5.12 -7.12 6.51
C ILE A 104 -4.61 -5.69 6.36
N ALA A 105 -4.01 -5.31 5.22
CA ALA A 105 -3.54 -3.95 4.96
C ALA A 105 -4.70 -2.93 5.03
N ARG A 106 -5.87 -3.27 4.47
CA ARG A 106 -7.07 -2.44 4.57
C ARG A 106 -7.62 -2.34 6.00
N ALA A 107 -7.51 -3.41 6.79
CA ALA A 107 -7.90 -3.40 8.20
C ALA A 107 -6.96 -2.51 9.02
N PHE A 108 -5.66 -2.64 8.77
CA PHE A 108 -4.62 -1.86 9.40
C PHE A 108 -4.75 -0.37 9.07
N MET A 109 -4.94 -0.03 7.80
CA MET A 109 -5.21 1.36 7.37
C MET A 109 -6.44 1.95 8.06
N HIS A 110 -7.51 1.17 8.19
CA HIS A 110 -8.70 1.63 8.90
C HIS A 110 -8.44 1.82 10.39
N LEU A 111 -7.65 0.96 11.04
CA LEU A 111 -7.19 1.16 12.42
C LEU A 111 -6.31 2.39 12.55
N LEU A 112 -5.37 2.65 11.64
CA LEU A 112 -4.53 3.85 11.66
C LEU A 112 -5.39 5.12 11.56
N LYS A 113 -6.40 5.14 10.69
CA LYS A 113 -7.30 6.28 10.52
C LYS A 113 -8.23 6.53 11.73
N ARG A 114 -8.77 5.47 12.33
CA ARG A 114 -9.71 5.57 13.47
C ARG A 114 -9.04 5.53 14.84
N GLY A 115 -7.78 5.09 14.90
CA GLY A 115 -7.05 4.73 16.10
C GLY A 115 -7.12 5.76 17.24
N PRO A 116 -6.92 7.06 16.96
CA PRO A 116 -7.01 8.10 18.00
C PRO A 116 -8.42 8.29 18.57
N GLN A 117 -9.46 7.90 17.80
CA GLN A 117 -10.87 8.19 18.09
C GLN A 117 -11.66 6.96 18.54
N THR A 118 -11.08 5.75 18.47
CA THR A 118 -11.78 4.50 18.84
C THR A 118 -11.89 4.36 20.36
N ARG A 119 -13.09 4.03 20.85
CA ARG A 119 -13.31 3.67 22.27
C ARG A 119 -12.99 2.20 22.57
N ASN A 120 -12.75 1.38 21.54
CA ASN A 120 -12.49 -0.05 21.70
C ASN A 120 -11.05 -0.33 22.19
N LEU A 121 -10.92 -0.97 23.35
CA LEU A 121 -9.63 -1.33 23.94
C LEU A 121 -8.80 -2.26 23.04
N PHE A 122 -9.42 -3.27 22.41
CA PHE A 122 -8.73 -4.19 21.51
C PHE A 122 -8.19 -3.47 20.27
N ASP A 123 -8.90 -2.46 19.76
CA ASP A 123 -8.39 -1.63 18.67
C ASP A 123 -7.15 -0.86 19.08
N LYS A 124 -7.16 -0.26 20.28
CA LYS A 124 -6.00 0.48 20.80
C LYS A 124 -4.81 -0.44 21.02
N MET A 125 -5.02 -1.61 21.60
CA MET A 125 -3.95 -2.59 21.83
C MET A 125 -3.36 -3.11 20.52
N ALA A 126 -4.21 -3.49 19.56
CA ALA A 126 -3.76 -3.94 18.25
C ALA A 126 -2.99 -2.83 17.51
N LEU A 127 -3.49 -1.60 17.55
CA LEU A 127 -2.83 -0.45 16.94
C LEU A 127 -1.46 -0.18 17.57
N MET A 128 -1.39 -0.05 18.90
CA MET A 128 -0.13 0.20 19.61
C MET A 128 0.90 -0.89 19.32
N TYR A 129 0.48 -2.15 19.36
CA TYR A 129 1.36 -3.27 19.05
C TYR A 129 1.85 -3.22 17.60
N LEU A 130 0.94 -3.10 16.63
CA LEU A 130 1.30 -3.14 15.21
C LEU A 130 2.14 -1.94 14.78
N VAL A 131 1.84 -0.73 15.25
CA VAL A 131 2.66 0.45 14.96
C VAL A 131 4.07 0.24 15.47
N LYS A 132 4.24 -0.13 16.74
CA LYS A 132 5.56 -0.39 17.31
C LYS A 132 6.35 -1.44 16.53
N ARG A 133 5.71 -2.55 16.16
CA ARG A 133 6.37 -3.62 15.41
C ARG A 133 6.67 -3.24 13.96
N CYS A 134 5.81 -2.46 13.32
CA CYS A 134 6.09 -1.91 12.00
C CYS A 134 7.32 -0.98 12.06
N ASP A 135 7.41 -0.10 13.06
CA ASP A 135 8.55 0.81 13.21
C ASP A 135 9.87 0.04 13.41
N GLU A 136 9.88 -0.97 14.29
CA GLU A 136 11.03 -1.86 14.48
C GLU A 136 11.42 -2.57 13.17
N ALA A 137 10.43 -3.05 12.41
CA ALA A 137 10.67 -3.74 11.15
C ALA A 137 11.15 -2.81 10.04
N VAL A 138 10.64 -1.57 9.97
CA VAL A 138 11.11 -0.53 9.06
C VAL A 138 12.55 -0.18 9.38
N HIS A 139 12.88 0.09 10.65
CA HIS A 139 14.23 0.42 11.05
C HIS A 139 15.23 -0.69 10.68
N LYS A 140 14.86 -1.95 10.93
CA LYS A 140 15.67 -3.11 10.52
C LYS A 140 15.75 -3.29 9.01
N GLY A 141 14.65 -3.11 8.29
CA GLY A 141 14.64 -3.21 6.83
C GLY A 141 15.53 -2.15 6.19
N LEU A 142 15.46 -0.91 6.67
CA LEU A 142 16.31 0.19 6.24
C LEU A 142 17.79 -0.05 6.57
N SER A 143 18.12 -0.63 7.72
CA SER A 143 19.52 -0.95 8.03
C SER A 143 20.12 -2.04 7.15
N VAL A 144 19.31 -2.96 6.61
CA VAL A 144 19.77 -4.06 5.76
C VAL A 144 19.73 -3.71 4.26
N ARG A 145 18.67 -3.05 3.80
CA ARG A 145 18.43 -2.78 2.37
C ARG A 145 18.55 -1.31 1.96
N GLY A 146 18.59 -0.40 2.93
CA GLY A 146 18.60 1.04 2.69
C GLY A 146 17.27 1.57 2.15
N PHE A 147 17.26 2.86 1.84
CA PHE A 147 16.10 3.57 1.28
C PHE A 147 15.82 3.24 -0.19
N ALA A 148 16.79 2.72 -0.94
CA ALA A 148 16.60 2.34 -2.33
C ALA A 148 15.49 1.27 -2.50
N ASP A 149 15.45 0.27 -1.62
CA ASP A 149 14.40 -0.76 -1.64
C ASP A 149 13.00 -0.18 -1.40
N VAL A 150 12.89 0.81 -0.51
CA VAL A 150 11.62 1.54 -0.28
C VAL A 150 11.18 2.26 -1.56
N PHE A 151 12.12 2.95 -2.21
CA PHE A 151 11.89 3.69 -3.44
C PHE A 151 11.44 2.77 -4.57
N ASP A 152 12.16 1.68 -4.82
CA ASP A 152 11.87 0.72 -5.89
C ASP A 152 10.48 0.09 -5.71
N LEU A 153 10.14 -0.31 -4.48
CA LEU A 153 8.82 -0.85 -4.16
C LEU A 153 7.71 0.17 -4.38
N ALA A 154 7.97 1.43 -4.04
CA ALA A 154 7.02 2.51 -4.25
C ALA A 154 6.83 2.83 -5.74
N GLN A 155 7.92 2.85 -6.50
CA GLN A 155 7.93 3.10 -7.93
C GLN A 155 7.04 2.09 -8.68
N VAL A 156 7.13 0.81 -8.34
CA VAL A 156 6.26 -0.24 -8.89
C VAL A 156 4.78 0.02 -8.57
N GLU A 157 4.45 0.45 -7.36
CA GLU A 157 3.06 0.79 -7.01
C GLU A 157 2.57 2.08 -7.70
N GLY A 158 3.47 3.01 -8.01
CA GLY A 158 3.23 4.17 -8.85
C GLY A 158 2.91 3.80 -10.30
N ILE A 159 3.69 2.89 -10.88
CA ILE A 159 3.43 2.31 -12.22
C ILE A 159 2.04 1.66 -12.24
N ASN A 160 1.75 0.82 -11.24
CA ASN A 160 0.46 0.15 -11.11
C ASN A 160 -0.72 1.13 -10.96
N LEU A 161 -0.52 2.32 -10.39
CA LEU A 161 -1.55 3.36 -10.33
C LEU A 161 -1.96 3.80 -11.73
N ILE A 162 -0.98 4.04 -12.60
CA ILE A 162 -1.22 4.46 -13.98
C ILE A 162 -1.90 3.35 -14.75
N ASP A 163 -1.38 2.13 -14.69
CA ASP A 163 -1.95 0.99 -15.44
C ASP A 163 -3.42 0.73 -15.03
N ARG A 164 -3.74 0.80 -13.74
CA ARG A 164 -5.13 0.64 -13.23
C ARG A 164 -6.07 1.74 -13.71
N ASN A 165 -5.55 2.92 -14.05
CA ASN A 165 -6.36 4.06 -14.50
C ASN A 165 -6.18 4.35 -16.00
N LEU A 166 -5.45 3.51 -16.73
CA LEU A 166 -5.05 3.77 -18.12
C LEU A 166 -6.26 4.06 -19.01
N GLN A 167 -7.27 3.20 -18.97
CA GLN A 167 -8.51 3.37 -19.74
C GLN A 167 -9.21 4.71 -19.49
N ARG A 168 -9.11 5.25 -18.26
CA ARG A 168 -9.73 6.51 -17.88
C ARG A 168 -8.92 7.70 -18.37
N ILE A 169 -7.60 7.64 -18.23
CA ILE A 169 -6.70 8.76 -18.56
C ILE A 169 -6.46 8.86 -20.07
N SER A 170 -6.45 7.73 -20.80
CA SER A 170 -6.26 7.70 -22.26
C SER A 170 -7.54 7.96 -23.05
N LYS A 171 -8.66 8.28 -22.39
CA LYS A 171 -9.97 8.41 -23.04
C LYS A 171 -10.02 9.56 -24.07
N THR A 172 -9.33 10.66 -23.78
CA THR A 172 -9.24 11.86 -24.63
C THR A 172 -7.86 12.49 -24.51
N PRO A 173 -7.42 13.30 -25.49
CA PRO A 173 -6.19 14.08 -25.35
C PRO A 173 -6.20 14.99 -24.10
N LEU A 174 -7.36 15.55 -23.75
CA LEU A 174 -7.52 16.41 -22.57
C LEU A 174 -7.29 15.65 -21.26
N THR A 175 -7.90 14.47 -21.10
CA THR A 175 -7.71 13.60 -19.91
C THR A 175 -6.26 13.12 -19.80
N TRP A 176 -5.61 12.85 -20.93
CA TRP A 176 -4.21 12.42 -20.97
C TRP A 176 -3.27 13.53 -20.49
N GLN A 177 -3.39 14.74 -21.05
CA GLN A 177 -2.59 15.89 -20.63
C GLN A 177 -2.86 16.26 -19.16
N THR A 178 -4.12 16.19 -18.74
CA THR A 178 -4.50 16.44 -17.34
C THR A 178 -3.81 15.44 -16.39
N ALA A 179 -3.77 14.15 -16.74
CA ALA A 179 -3.09 13.14 -15.93
C ALA A 179 -1.59 13.44 -15.81
N LYS A 180 -0.92 13.77 -16.93
CA LYS A 180 0.51 14.14 -16.93
C LYS A 180 0.78 15.36 -16.04
N ILE A 181 -0.02 16.42 -16.17
CA ILE A 181 0.11 17.63 -15.34
C ILE A 181 -0.09 17.29 -13.86
N ALA A 182 -1.17 16.59 -13.52
CA ALA A 182 -1.49 16.29 -12.13
C ALA A 182 -0.42 15.41 -11.45
N VAL A 183 0.04 14.36 -12.14
CA VAL A 183 1.10 13.46 -11.65
C VAL A 183 2.44 14.19 -11.55
N ALA A 184 2.80 15.04 -12.52
CA ALA A 184 4.01 15.85 -12.45
C ALA A 184 3.97 16.81 -11.24
N CYS A 185 2.82 17.46 -10.99
CA CYS A 185 2.67 18.33 -9.82
C CYS A 185 2.81 17.56 -8.52
N ARG A 186 2.21 16.37 -8.40
CA ARG A 186 2.37 15.50 -7.22
C ARG A 186 3.81 15.04 -7.03
N SER A 187 4.52 14.72 -8.11
CA SER A 187 5.94 14.37 -8.06
C SER A 187 6.82 15.52 -7.59
N ILE A 188 6.52 16.75 -8.04
CA ILE A 188 7.21 17.97 -7.60
C ILE A 188 6.90 18.25 -6.12
N GLU A 189 5.64 18.13 -5.71
CA GLU A 189 5.22 18.29 -4.30
C GLU A 189 5.94 17.28 -3.39
N ALA A 190 6.00 16.01 -3.80
CA ALA A 190 6.71 14.97 -3.06
C ALA A 190 8.22 15.24 -2.96
N PHE A 191 8.84 15.76 -4.03
CA PHE A 191 10.25 16.13 -4.02
C PHE A 191 10.55 17.29 -3.06
N HIS A 192 9.66 18.30 -3.00
CA HIS A 192 9.83 19.49 -2.16
C HIS A 192 9.30 19.34 -0.73
N GLN A 193 8.75 18.19 -0.33
CA GLN A 193 8.29 17.92 1.04
C GLN A 193 9.41 17.87 2.10
N GLU A 194 10.67 18.10 1.72
CA GLU A 194 11.85 17.95 2.58
C GLU A 194 11.95 18.92 3.78
N ASN A 195 10.97 19.79 4.07
CA ASN A 195 11.16 20.88 5.05
C ASN A 195 9.96 21.31 5.93
N THR A 196 8.92 20.49 6.10
CA THR A 196 7.87 20.80 7.10
C THR A 196 7.42 19.55 7.80
N ASP A 197 8.15 19.15 8.84
CA ASP A 197 7.59 18.65 10.11
C ASP A 197 8.69 18.66 11.19
N GLU A 198 8.46 19.45 12.22
CA GLU A 198 9.41 19.93 13.24
C GLU A 198 9.69 18.89 14.36
N PHE A 199 9.65 17.58 14.09
CA PHE A 199 9.98 16.57 15.10
C PHE A 199 10.67 15.36 14.46
N GLY A 200 12.00 15.36 14.51
CA GLY A 200 12.83 14.29 13.96
C GLY A 200 12.55 12.93 14.59
N TYR A 201 12.34 11.92 13.75
CA TYR A 201 12.84 10.54 13.81
C TYR A 201 12.54 9.88 12.43
N THR A 202 13.30 8.84 12.08
CA THR A 202 13.31 7.95 10.89
C THR A 202 12.00 7.62 10.14
N THR A 203 10.83 7.93 10.70
CA THR A 203 9.51 7.66 10.10
C THR A 203 9.18 8.63 8.96
N ASP A 204 9.74 9.85 8.97
CA ASP A 204 9.53 10.82 7.90
C ASP A 204 10.35 10.52 6.65
N GLU A 205 11.62 10.12 6.79
CA GLU A 205 12.46 9.74 5.64
C GLU A 205 11.90 8.52 4.91
N PHE A 206 11.36 7.54 5.65
CA PHE A 206 10.68 6.38 5.05
C PHE A 206 9.46 6.79 4.23
N ARG A 207 8.61 7.68 4.78
CA ARG A 207 7.41 8.16 4.10
C ARG A 207 7.75 9.04 2.90
N TYR A 208 8.70 9.95 3.07
CA TYR A 208 9.23 10.80 2.00
C TYR A 208 9.75 9.96 0.84
N THR A 209 10.66 9.02 1.12
CA THR A 209 11.25 8.14 0.10
C THR A 209 10.17 7.35 -0.64
N ALA A 210 9.21 6.79 0.11
CA ALA A 210 8.12 6.04 -0.48
C ALA A 210 7.16 6.93 -1.30
N GLU A 211 6.84 8.15 -0.86
CA GLU A 211 6.00 9.07 -1.63
C GLU A 211 6.69 9.55 -2.90
N LEU A 212 7.98 9.87 -2.80
CA LEU A 212 8.81 10.27 -3.94
C LEU A 212 8.90 9.14 -4.97
N GLY A 213 9.22 7.91 -4.55
CA GLY A 213 9.27 6.75 -5.44
C GLY A 213 7.93 6.48 -6.10
N TYR A 214 6.83 6.57 -5.35
CA TYR A 214 5.48 6.36 -5.86
C TYR A 214 5.12 7.33 -7.00
N TRP A 215 5.32 8.63 -6.80
CA TRP A 215 4.99 9.61 -7.84
C TRP A 215 6.00 9.62 -8.99
N THR A 216 7.27 9.28 -8.72
CA THR A 216 8.28 9.10 -9.77
C THR A 216 7.90 7.95 -10.69
N GLY A 217 7.56 6.78 -10.16
CA GLY A 217 7.13 5.63 -10.96
C GLY A 217 5.86 5.90 -11.77
N ALA A 218 4.90 6.63 -11.19
CA ALA A 218 3.72 7.07 -11.92
C ALA A 218 4.08 8.00 -13.10
N LEU A 219 4.98 8.96 -12.88
CA LEU A 219 5.41 9.90 -13.93
C LEU A 219 6.19 9.18 -15.05
N GLU A 220 7.07 8.26 -14.69
CA GLU A 220 7.85 7.46 -15.64
C GLU A 220 6.94 6.59 -16.50
N ARG A 221 5.92 5.95 -15.91
CA ARG A 221 4.98 5.13 -16.67
C ARG A 221 4.22 5.95 -17.71
N LEU A 222 3.79 7.17 -17.36
CA LEU A 222 3.15 8.08 -18.32
C LEU A 222 4.09 8.46 -19.47
N ARG A 223 5.36 8.74 -19.17
CA ARG A 223 6.38 9.05 -20.19
C ARG A 223 6.69 7.86 -21.09
N GLN A 224 6.68 6.65 -20.53
CA GLN A 224 6.89 5.42 -21.30
C GLN A 224 5.75 5.21 -22.30
N LEU A 225 4.50 5.30 -21.84
CA LEU A 225 3.31 5.17 -22.68
C LEU A 225 3.27 6.22 -23.81
N GLU A 226 3.70 7.45 -23.53
CA GLU A 226 3.81 8.50 -24.56
C GLU A 226 4.86 8.15 -25.63
N LYS A 227 5.97 7.51 -25.27
CA LYS A 227 6.95 7.04 -26.25
C LYS A 227 6.41 5.88 -27.09
N GLU A 228 5.68 4.96 -26.47
CA GLU A 228 5.04 3.81 -27.13
C GLU A 228 4.03 4.31 -28.19
N GLU A 229 3.16 5.26 -27.84
CA GLU A 229 2.17 5.86 -28.75
C GLU A 229 2.82 6.55 -29.97
N ASN A 230 3.89 7.30 -29.74
CA ASN A 230 4.63 7.98 -30.81
C ASN A 230 5.40 7.00 -31.73
N SER A 231 5.76 5.81 -31.25
CA SER A 231 6.46 4.80 -32.05
C SER A 231 5.54 3.93 -32.90
N GLU A 232 4.25 3.85 -32.57
CA GLU A 232 3.24 3.13 -33.37
C GLU A 232 2.63 3.98 -34.48
N SER A 233 2.92 5.29 -34.49
CA SER A 233 2.42 6.26 -35.48
C SER A 233 3.42 6.59 -36.60
N ASP A 234 4.62 6.00 -36.58
CA ASP A 234 5.64 6.01 -37.63
C ASP A 234 5.57 4.74 -38.51
#